data_AF-A0A955R1Q2-F1
#
_entry.id   AF-A0A955R1Q2-F1
#
_cell.length_a   1.000
_cell.length_b   1.000
_cell.length_c   1.000
_cell.angle_alpha   90.00
_cell.angle_beta   90.00
_cell.angle_gamma   90.00
#
_symmetry.space_group_name_H-M   'P 1'
#
loop_
_entity.id
_entity.type
_entity.pdbx_description
1 polymer ?
#
loop_
_entity_poly.entity_id
_entity_poly.type
_entity_poly.pdbx_seq_one_letter_code
_entity_poly.pdbx_strand_id
1 'polypeptide(L)'
;MNMPNRPSSTFGQKNVTITTDPISPNSKKIYETGVLHPDLRVPFREVSLAPTRVTNSKTGESHMEENEPVRLYDTSGPYTDPEVSIDVRQGLEPIRLPWILGREDVEAYEGRAVRPEDNGYRTAEQMGGLEHFDRSGRKIYRAKPGGNVSQMHYAKKGIITPEMEYIAIRETQKRRALFEDAEREARLKGNSFGASLPEVITPEFVRDEVSRGRAIIPA
;
A
#
# COMPACT_ATOMS: atom_id res chain seq x y z
N MET A 1 38.89 -1.67 -30.85
CA MET A 1 38.83 -1.85 -29.39
C MET A 1 37.86 -2.99 -29.11
N ASN A 2 38.38 -4.16 -28.74
CA ASN A 2 37.55 -5.31 -28.35
C ASN A 2 36.96 -5.02 -26.97
N MET A 3 35.63 -4.98 -26.87
CA MET A 3 34.98 -5.05 -25.57
C MET A 3 35.27 -6.42 -24.94
N PRO A 4 35.61 -6.49 -23.65
CA PRO A 4 35.81 -7.78 -22.99
C PRO A 4 34.49 -8.56 -22.99
N ASN A 5 34.53 -9.80 -23.45
CA ASN A 5 33.42 -10.75 -23.33
C ASN A 5 33.07 -10.87 -21.85
N ARG A 6 31.83 -10.50 -21.48
CA ARG A 6 31.30 -10.82 -20.15
C ARG A 6 31.26 -12.35 -20.02
N PRO A 7 31.71 -12.92 -18.90
CA PRO A 7 31.63 -14.35 -18.68
C PRO A 7 30.18 -14.81 -18.80
N SER A 8 29.94 -15.87 -19.57
CA SER A 8 28.66 -16.56 -19.63
C SER A 8 28.43 -17.26 -18.29
N SER A 9 27.93 -16.53 -17.29
CA SER A 9 27.43 -17.16 -16.09
C SER A 9 26.13 -17.86 -16.46
N THR A 10 26.19 -19.19 -16.53
CA THR A 10 25.01 -20.05 -16.45
C THR A 10 24.36 -19.74 -15.12
N PHE A 11 23.41 -18.80 -15.10
CA PHE A 11 22.54 -18.55 -13.95
C PHE A 11 21.59 -19.75 -13.82
N GLY A 12 22.10 -20.88 -13.32
CA GLY A 12 21.23 -21.83 -12.64
C GLY A 12 20.43 -21.04 -11.62
N GLN A 13 19.11 -21.25 -11.58
CA GLN A 13 18.15 -20.49 -10.77
C GLN A 13 18.67 -20.32 -9.34
N LYS A 14 19.36 -19.19 -9.07
CA LYS A 14 19.76 -18.86 -7.72
C LYS A 14 18.46 -18.57 -6.98
N ASN A 15 18.27 -19.24 -5.85
CA ASN A 15 17.23 -18.87 -4.91
C ASN A 15 17.48 -17.42 -4.52
N VAL A 16 16.53 -16.54 -4.85
CA VAL A 16 16.58 -15.14 -4.46
C VAL A 16 16.05 -15.10 -3.04
N THR A 17 16.96 -15.10 -2.06
CA THR A 17 16.59 -14.96 -0.66
C THR A 17 16.34 -13.48 -0.36
N ILE A 18 15.12 -13.17 0.06
CA ILE A 18 14.73 -11.86 0.58
C ILE A 18 14.21 -12.01 2.01
N THR A 19 14.33 -10.97 2.82
CA THR A 19 13.76 -10.96 4.16
C THR A 19 12.25 -10.79 4.07
N THR A 20 11.50 -11.77 4.56
CA THR A 20 10.03 -11.78 4.61
C THR A 20 9.48 -12.06 6.01
N ASP A 21 10.35 -12.06 7.02
CA ASP A 21 9.92 -12.28 8.38
C ASP A 21 9.01 -11.14 8.85
N PRO A 22 7.99 -11.42 9.68
CA PRO A 22 7.22 -10.37 10.34
C PRO A 22 8.15 -9.37 11.04
N ILE A 23 7.79 -8.10 10.97
CA ILE A 23 8.50 -7.05 11.72
C ILE A 23 8.29 -7.35 13.21
N SER A 24 9.34 -7.82 13.89
CA SER A 24 9.27 -8.41 15.23
C SER A 24 10.33 -7.76 16.15
N PRO A 25 10.22 -7.89 17.48
CA PRO A 25 9.21 -8.61 18.26
C PRO A 25 7.86 -7.87 18.42
N ASN A 26 6.82 -8.61 18.82
CA ASN A 26 5.51 -8.10 19.28
C ASN A 26 4.71 -7.26 18.28
N SER A 27 4.96 -7.40 16.98
CA SER A 27 4.10 -6.77 15.99
C SER A 27 3.63 -7.76 14.92
N LYS A 28 2.41 -7.54 14.45
CA LYS A 28 1.74 -8.39 13.48
C LYS A 28 1.10 -7.56 12.38
N LYS A 29 1.07 -8.13 11.17
CA LYS A 29 0.26 -7.60 10.08
C LYS A 29 -1.21 -7.79 10.44
N ILE A 30 -2.00 -6.75 10.21
CA ILE A 30 -3.45 -6.81 10.32
C ILE A 30 -4.07 -6.08 9.13
N TYR A 31 -5.33 -6.38 8.85
CA TYR A 31 -6.08 -5.71 7.80
C TYR A 31 -7.39 -5.17 8.34
N GLU A 32 -7.76 -3.98 7.91
CA GLU A 32 -9.10 -3.43 8.09
C GLU A 32 -9.90 -3.59 6.80
N THR A 33 -11.18 -3.94 6.94
CA THR A 33 -12.07 -4.17 5.80
C THR A 33 -12.78 -2.88 5.41
N GLY A 34 -13.01 -2.67 4.11
CA GLY A 34 -13.81 -1.55 3.61
C GLY A 34 -15.28 -1.63 4.00
N VAL A 35 -15.96 -0.48 3.99
CA VAL A 35 -17.40 -0.36 4.24
C VAL A 35 -18.17 -0.24 2.92
N LEU A 36 -17.72 0.64 2.02
CA LEU A 36 -18.28 0.81 0.68
C LEU A 36 -17.85 -0.34 -0.24
N HIS A 37 -16.64 -0.85 -0.05
CA HIS A 37 -16.06 -1.96 -0.80
C HIS A 37 -15.59 -3.07 0.16
N PRO A 38 -16.46 -4.03 0.50
CA PRO A 38 -16.17 -5.07 1.51
C PRO A 38 -15.01 -6.00 1.17
N ASP A 39 -14.57 -6.06 -0.09
CA ASP A 39 -13.41 -6.84 -0.50
C ASP A 39 -12.08 -6.12 -0.24
N LEU A 40 -12.10 -4.83 0.13
CA LEU A 40 -10.88 -4.08 0.46
C LEU A 40 -10.27 -4.61 1.75
N ARG A 41 -8.97 -4.86 1.72
CA ARG A 41 -8.15 -5.15 2.90
C ARG A 41 -7.02 -4.12 3.02
N VAL A 42 -7.15 -3.20 3.97
CA VAL A 42 -6.21 -2.11 4.20
C VAL A 42 -5.18 -2.51 5.27
N PRO A 43 -3.89 -2.60 4.94
CA PRO A 43 -2.87 -3.15 5.82
C PRO A 43 -2.44 -2.13 6.88
N PHE A 44 -2.27 -2.64 8.09
CA PHE A 44 -1.58 -1.97 9.20
C PHE A 44 -0.65 -2.94 9.90
N ARG A 45 0.17 -2.37 10.77
CA ARG A 45 0.96 -3.12 11.74
C ARG A 45 0.47 -2.80 13.13
N GLU A 46 0.19 -3.82 13.91
CA GLU A 46 -0.27 -3.67 15.29
C GLU A 46 0.83 -4.15 16.24
N VAL A 47 1.22 -3.30 17.19
CA VAL A 47 2.27 -3.55 18.18
C VAL A 47 1.60 -3.79 19.54
N SER A 48 1.77 -4.99 20.08
CA SER A 48 1.30 -5.30 21.44
C SER A 48 2.18 -4.62 22.48
N LEU A 49 1.54 -4.01 23.48
CA LEU A 49 2.22 -3.35 24.59
C LEU A 49 2.21 -4.25 25.82
N ALA A 50 3.25 -4.16 26.65
CA ALA A 50 3.28 -4.85 27.94
C ALA A 50 2.33 -4.14 28.93
N PRO A 51 1.68 -4.83 29.87
CA PRO A 51 0.79 -4.21 30.85
C PRO A 51 1.52 -3.19 31.75
N THR A 52 0.84 -2.10 32.12
CA THR A 52 1.38 -1.06 33.01
C THR A 52 1.04 -1.37 34.45
N ARG A 53 2.01 -1.28 35.36
CA ARG A 53 1.73 -1.33 36.81
C ARG A 53 1.22 0.04 37.27
N VAL A 54 -0.02 0.11 37.73
CA VAL A 54 -0.64 1.33 38.25
C VAL A 54 -0.78 1.22 39.76
N THR A 55 -0.25 2.21 40.46
CA THR A 55 -0.30 2.30 41.94
C THR A 55 -1.19 3.46 42.35
N ASN A 56 -2.19 3.19 43.17
CA ASN A 56 -3.02 4.24 43.76
C ASN A 56 -2.22 5.00 44.81
N SER A 57 -1.98 6.30 44.57
CA SER A 57 -1.20 7.15 45.46
C SER A 57 -1.82 7.40 46.83
N LYS A 58 -3.12 7.13 47.00
CA LYS A 58 -3.86 7.29 48.27
C LYS A 58 -3.97 6.00 49.07
N THR A 59 -4.15 4.84 48.41
CA THR A 59 -4.33 3.54 49.08
C THR A 59 -3.07 2.67 49.11
N GLY A 60 -2.09 2.96 48.23
CA GLY A 60 -0.88 2.14 48.08
C GLY A 60 -1.08 0.84 47.30
N GLU A 61 -2.31 0.50 46.92
CA GLU A 61 -2.62 -0.70 46.15
C GLU A 61 -2.09 -0.60 44.72
N SER A 62 -1.49 -1.69 44.23
CA SER A 62 -1.04 -1.82 42.85
C SER A 62 -1.91 -2.82 42.09
N HIS A 63 -2.22 -2.53 40.83
CA HIS A 63 -2.73 -3.51 39.88
C HIS A 63 -2.00 -3.39 38.55
N MET A 64 -2.13 -4.42 37.70
CA MET A 64 -1.65 -4.38 36.32
C MET A 64 -2.82 -3.93 35.43
N GLU A 65 -2.60 -2.90 34.63
CA GLU A 65 -3.53 -2.40 33.62
C GLU A 65 -3.05 -2.85 32.24
N GLU A 66 -3.92 -3.55 31.50
CA GLU A 66 -3.63 -3.97 30.13
C GLU A 66 -3.60 -2.75 29.20
N ASN A 67 -2.61 -2.72 28.31
CA ASN A 67 -2.48 -1.62 27.34
C ASN A 67 -3.01 -2.06 25.98
N GLU A 68 -3.90 -1.26 25.40
CA GLU A 68 -4.36 -1.46 24.03
C GLU A 68 -3.17 -1.41 23.05
N PRO A 69 -3.18 -2.24 21.99
CA PRO A 69 -2.08 -2.28 21.05
C PRO A 69 -2.02 -1.00 20.21
N VAL A 70 -0.80 -0.61 19.82
CA VAL A 70 -0.58 0.56 18.97
C VAL A 70 -0.63 0.16 17.52
N ARG A 71 -1.53 0.80 16.76
CA ARG A 71 -1.63 0.64 15.32
C ARG A 71 -0.72 1.64 14.60
N LEU A 72 0.04 1.15 13.63
CA LEU A 72 0.98 1.92 12.83
C LEU A 72 0.68 1.76 11.34
N TYR A 73 1.01 2.81 10.58
CA TYR A 73 1.06 2.72 9.12
C TYR A 73 2.06 1.63 8.72
N ASP A 74 1.67 0.80 7.76
CA ASP A 74 2.52 -0.28 7.26
C ASP A 74 2.61 -0.28 5.74
N THR A 75 3.82 0.00 5.24
CA THR A 75 4.16 0.02 3.82
C THR A 75 4.94 -1.22 3.39
N SER A 76 5.16 -2.21 4.25
CA SER A 76 5.93 -3.40 3.90
C SER A 76 5.22 -4.32 2.90
N GLY A 77 3.92 -4.09 2.64
CA GLY A 77 3.12 -4.93 1.75
C GLY A 77 2.96 -6.36 2.28
N PRO A 78 2.71 -7.35 1.40
CA PRO A 78 2.54 -8.75 1.80
C PRO A 78 3.84 -9.41 2.25
N TYR A 79 5.00 -8.77 2.09
CA TYR A 79 6.29 -9.34 2.44
C TYR A 79 6.46 -9.64 3.93
N THR A 80 5.70 -8.99 4.82
CA THR A 80 5.75 -9.25 6.27
C THR A 80 4.46 -9.89 6.77
N ASP A 81 3.66 -10.42 5.86
CA ASP A 81 2.46 -11.19 6.17
C ASP A 81 2.83 -12.68 6.14
N PRO A 82 2.84 -13.37 7.29
CA PRO A 82 3.25 -14.77 7.36
C PRO A 82 2.30 -15.71 6.59
N GLU A 83 1.09 -15.26 6.29
CA GLU A 83 0.10 -16.04 5.55
C GLU A 83 0.27 -15.94 4.02
N VAL A 84 1.17 -15.09 3.53
CA VAL A 84 1.42 -14.91 2.10
C VAL A 84 2.74 -15.56 1.68
N SER A 85 2.66 -16.51 0.76
CA SER A 85 3.86 -17.05 0.09
C SER A 85 4.37 -16.07 -0.96
N ILE A 86 5.63 -15.65 -0.84
CA ILE A 86 6.25 -14.69 -1.75
C ILE A 86 7.19 -15.40 -2.72
N ASP A 87 6.90 -15.26 -4.02
CA ASP A 87 7.81 -15.62 -5.10
C ASP A 87 8.05 -14.40 -6.00
N VAL A 88 9.27 -13.87 -5.96
CA VAL A 88 9.67 -12.69 -6.75
C VAL A 88 9.62 -12.92 -8.26
N ARG A 89 9.64 -14.19 -8.72
CA ARG A 89 9.53 -14.54 -10.14
C ARG A 89 8.09 -14.58 -10.63
N GLN A 90 7.14 -14.83 -9.73
CA GLN A 90 5.70 -14.75 -10.00
C GLN A 90 5.15 -13.33 -9.77
N GLY A 91 5.82 -12.58 -8.89
CA GLY A 91 5.42 -11.26 -8.43
C GLY A 91 4.23 -11.31 -7.46
N LEU A 92 3.80 -10.14 -7.02
CA LEU A 92 2.69 -10.03 -6.06
C LEU A 92 1.32 -10.23 -6.72
N GLU A 93 0.37 -10.72 -5.92
CA GLU A 93 -1.05 -10.81 -6.27
C GLU A 93 -1.60 -9.42 -6.65
N PRO A 94 -2.23 -9.25 -7.82
CA PRO A 94 -2.75 -7.97 -8.28
C PRO A 94 -4.09 -7.63 -7.62
N ILE A 95 -4.09 -7.39 -6.31
CA ILE A 95 -5.29 -7.13 -5.49
C ILE A 95 -6.20 -5.99 -6.00
N ARG A 96 -5.66 -5.06 -6.78
CA ARG A 96 -6.39 -3.93 -7.38
C ARG A 96 -7.08 -4.26 -8.69
N LEU A 97 -6.75 -5.39 -9.33
CA LEU A 97 -7.27 -5.73 -10.64
C LEU A 97 -8.80 -5.80 -10.68
N PRO A 98 -9.49 -6.42 -9.69
CA PRO A 98 -10.96 -6.41 -9.66
C PRO A 98 -11.55 -4.99 -9.61
N TRP A 99 -10.90 -4.05 -8.91
CA TRP A 99 -11.37 -2.66 -8.79
C TRP A 99 -11.26 -1.91 -10.11
N ILE A 100 -10.16 -2.17 -10.84
CA ILE A 100 -9.89 -1.58 -12.15
C ILE A 100 -10.89 -2.13 -13.18
N LEU A 101 -11.09 -3.45 -13.21
CA LEU A 101 -12.01 -4.09 -14.15
C LEU A 101 -13.47 -3.79 -13.85
N GLY A 102 -13.86 -3.74 -12.57
CA GLY A 102 -15.24 -3.50 -12.14
C GLY A 102 -15.78 -2.11 -12.48
N ARG A 103 -14.90 -1.15 -12.84
CA ARG A 103 -15.32 0.16 -13.38
C ARG A 103 -15.70 0.11 -14.85
N GLU A 104 -15.30 -0.93 -15.57
CA GLU A 104 -15.55 -1.10 -17.00
C GLU A 104 -15.02 0.05 -17.88
N ASP A 105 -14.10 0.88 -17.39
CA ASP A 105 -13.52 2.02 -18.14
C ASP A 105 -12.24 1.65 -18.93
N VAL A 106 -11.75 0.42 -18.77
CA VAL A 106 -10.53 -0.09 -19.41
C VAL A 106 -10.83 -1.17 -20.44
N GLU A 107 -9.91 -1.35 -21.39
CA GLU A 107 -9.85 -2.48 -22.30
C GLU A 107 -8.46 -3.12 -22.28
N ALA A 108 -8.41 -4.44 -22.47
CA ALA A 108 -7.16 -5.14 -22.64
C ALA A 108 -6.54 -4.79 -24.00
N TYR A 109 -5.22 -4.66 -24.06
CA TYR A 109 -4.51 -4.45 -25.31
C TYR A 109 -3.16 -5.17 -25.32
N GLU A 110 -2.63 -5.39 -26.52
CA GLU A 110 -1.28 -5.92 -26.67
C GLU A 110 -0.26 -4.85 -26.28
N GLY A 111 0.46 -5.10 -25.19
CA GLY A 111 1.49 -4.21 -24.72
C GLY A 111 2.65 -4.08 -25.71
N ARG A 112 3.39 -2.99 -25.59
CA ARG A 112 4.63 -2.78 -26.34
C ARG A 112 5.64 -3.88 -26.02
N ALA A 113 6.18 -4.54 -27.05
CA ALA A 113 7.29 -5.47 -26.90
C ALA A 113 8.55 -4.79 -26.36
N VAL A 114 9.36 -5.53 -25.60
CA VAL A 114 10.66 -5.04 -25.11
C VAL A 114 11.60 -4.86 -26.30
N ARG A 115 12.30 -3.72 -26.34
CA ARG A 115 13.35 -3.43 -27.32
C ARG A 115 14.72 -3.38 -26.64
N PRO A 116 15.83 -3.64 -27.36
CA PRO A 116 17.18 -3.61 -26.79
C PRO A 116 17.51 -2.32 -26.03
N GLU A 117 17.07 -1.18 -26.56
CA GLU A 117 17.32 0.14 -25.97
C GLU A 117 16.66 0.34 -24.60
N ASP A 118 15.61 -0.41 -24.27
CA ASP A 118 14.98 -0.37 -22.94
C ASP A 118 15.92 -0.90 -21.84
N ASN A 119 16.88 -1.74 -22.23
CA ASN A 119 17.85 -2.38 -21.35
C ASN A 119 19.28 -1.86 -21.61
N GLY A 120 19.43 -0.77 -22.37
CA GLY A 120 20.74 -0.17 -22.69
C GLY A 120 21.55 -0.90 -23.75
N TYR A 121 20.94 -1.80 -24.53
CA TYR A 121 21.57 -2.54 -25.61
C TYR A 121 21.24 -1.94 -26.98
N ARG A 122 22.06 -2.26 -27.98
CA ARG A 122 21.86 -1.82 -29.38
C ARG A 122 21.21 -2.89 -30.25
N THR A 123 21.43 -4.16 -29.93
CA THR A 123 20.91 -5.29 -30.73
C THR A 123 20.28 -6.36 -29.85
N ALA A 124 19.41 -7.19 -30.45
CA ALA A 124 18.66 -8.21 -29.73
C ALA A 124 19.55 -9.34 -29.20
N GLU A 125 20.65 -9.64 -29.89
CA GLU A 125 21.61 -10.69 -29.50
C GLU A 125 22.27 -10.35 -28.14
N GLN A 126 22.43 -9.06 -27.84
CA GLN A 126 23.00 -8.61 -26.57
C GLN A 126 22.05 -8.80 -25.38
N MET A 127 20.76 -9.04 -25.63
CA MET A 127 19.78 -9.36 -24.60
C MET A 127 19.84 -10.84 -24.16
N GLY A 128 20.59 -11.68 -24.88
CA GLY A 128 20.74 -13.09 -24.55
C GLY A 128 21.31 -13.30 -23.14
N GLY A 129 20.58 -14.04 -22.30
CA GLY A 129 20.99 -14.38 -20.93
C GLY A 129 20.51 -13.43 -19.84
N LEU A 130 19.68 -12.42 -20.15
CA LEU A 130 18.98 -11.63 -19.14
C LEU A 130 17.83 -12.44 -18.54
N GLU A 131 17.73 -12.47 -17.21
CA GLU A 131 16.54 -12.96 -16.53
C GLU A 131 15.41 -11.96 -16.74
N HIS A 132 14.33 -12.39 -17.40
CA HIS A 132 13.15 -11.58 -17.60
C HIS A 132 12.07 -11.98 -16.61
N PHE A 133 11.39 -10.98 -16.04
CA PHE A 133 10.19 -11.23 -15.28
C PHE A 133 9.10 -11.78 -16.20
N ASP A 134 8.52 -12.94 -15.86
CA ASP A 134 7.48 -13.56 -16.67
C ASP A 134 6.19 -12.74 -16.60
N ARG A 135 5.77 -12.22 -17.74
CA ARG A 135 4.55 -11.42 -17.90
C ARG A 135 3.47 -12.15 -18.69
N SER A 136 3.71 -13.40 -19.10
CA SER A 136 2.81 -14.16 -19.98
C SER A 136 1.38 -14.27 -19.44
N GLY A 137 1.22 -14.42 -18.13
CA GLY A 137 -0.09 -14.46 -17.46
C GLY A 137 -0.74 -13.09 -17.18
N ARG A 138 -0.09 -11.97 -17.53
CA ARG A 138 -0.54 -10.63 -17.12
C ARG A 138 -1.11 -9.84 -18.30
N LYS A 139 -2.42 -9.63 -18.30
CA LYS A 139 -3.08 -8.72 -19.24
C LYS A 139 -2.68 -7.26 -18.97
N ILE A 140 -2.51 -6.50 -20.05
CA ILE A 140 -2.16 -5.08 -20.00
C ILE A 140 -3.41 -4.31 -20.41
N TYR A 141 -3.69 -3.21 -19.71
CA TYR A 141 -4.91 -2.44 -19.86
C TYR A 141 -4.62 -1.00 -20.26
N ARG A 142 -5.53 -0.42 -21.03
CA ARG A 142 -5.58 1.01 -21.34
C ARG A 142 -7.01 1.53 -21.16
N ALA A 143 -7.18 2.84 -21.05
CA ALA A 143 -8.50 3.44 -21.07
C ALA A 143 -9.21 3.11 -22.40
N LYS A 144 -10.53 2.86 -22.36
CA LYS A 144 -11.35 2.78 -23.56
C LYS A 144 -11.24 4.07 -24.39
N PRO A 145 -11.42 4.02 -25.72
CA PRO A 145 -11.37 5.21 -26.57
C PRO A 145 -12.29 6.33 -26.06
N GLY A 146 -11.74 7.54 -25.91
CA GLY A 146 -12.47 8.70 -25.36
C GLY A 146 -12.67 8.68 -23.84
N GLY A 147 -12.21 7.64 -23.14
CA GLY A 147 -12.28 7.51 -21.69
C GLY A 147 -11.09 8.15 -20.96
N ASN A 148 -11.23 8.33 -19.65
CA ASN A 148 -10.15 8.76 -18.76
C ASN A 148 -10.25 7.98 -17.46
N VAL A 149 -9.16 7.34 -17.06
CA VAL A 149 -9.11 6.42 -15.92
C VAL A 149 -8.39 6.99 -14.71
N SER A 150 -8.02 8.28 -14.74
CA SER A 150 -7.32 8.92 -13.63
C SER A 150 -8.21 9.12 -12.42
N GLN A 151 -7.62 9.04 -11.23
CA GLN A 151 -8.33 9.30 -9.97
C GLN A 151 -8.90 10.73 -9.91
N MET A 152 -8.21 11.71 -10.51
CA MET A 152 -8.73 13.08 -10.65
C MET A 152 -9.97 13.16 -11.54
N HIS A 153 -10.04 12.36 -12.61
CA HIS A 153 -11.23 12.29 -13.46
C HIS A 153 -12.45 11.79 -12.69
N TYR A 154 -12.30 10.67 -11.96
CA TYR A 154 -13.37 10.14 -11.11
C TYR A 154 -13.77 11.12 -10.02
N ALA A 155 -12.79 11.74 -9.35
CA ALA A 155 -13.02 12.71 -8.30
C ALA A 155 -13.84 13.92 -8.77
N LYS A 156 -13.51 14.50 -9.94
CA LYS A 156 -14.25 15.63 -10.52
C LYS A 156 -15.66 15.25 -10.99
N LYS A 157 -15.92 13.96 -11.26
CA LYS A 157 -17.26 13.43 -11.52
C LYS A 157 -18.06 13.11 -10.25
N GLY A 158 -17.49 13.35 -9.05
CA GLY A 158 -18.13 13.03 -7.78
C GLY A 158 -18.06 11.54 -7.40
N ILE A 159 -17.30 10.73 -8.13
CA ILE A 159 -17.21 9.28 -7.92
C ILE A 159 -16.14 8.99 -6.86
N ILE A 160 -16.52 8.24 -5.83
CA ILE A 160 -15.60 7.66 -4.85
C ILE A 160 -15.13 6.31 -5.37
N THR A 161 -13.82 6.15 -5.55
CA THR A 161 -13.22 4.90 -6.01
C THR A 161 -12.82 3.99 -4.85
N PRO A 162 -12.60 2.67 -5.08
CA PRO A 162 -12.01 1.80 -4.09
C PRO A 162 -10.66 2.30 -3.56
N GLU A 163 -9.85 2.96 -4.40
CA GLU A 163 -8.61 3.59 -3.95
C GLU A 163 -8.83 4.74 -2.97
N MET A 164 -9.88 5.55 -3.15
CA MET A 164 -10.21 6.65 -2.23
C MET A 164 -10.67 6.12 -0.87
N GLU A 165 -11.48 5.06 -0.85
CA GLU A 165 -11.85 4.40 0.41
C GLU A 165 -10.63 3.76 1.09
N TYR A 166 -9.81 3.04 0.33
CA TYR A 166 -8.59 2.40 0.83
C TYR A 166 -7.70 3.43 1.56
N ILE A 167 -7.49 4.60 0.94
CA ILE A 167 -6.70 5.69 1.54
C ILE A 167 -7.39 6.27 2.77
N ALA A 168 -8.71 6.48 2.73
CA ALA A 168 -9.44 7.04 3.87
C ALA A 168 -9.29 6.18 5.13
N ILE A 169 -9.41 4.85 4.97
CA ILE A 169 -9.18 3.90 6.06
C ILE A 169 -7.72 3.95 6.51
N ARG A 170 -6.77 3.92 5.57
CA ARG A 170 -5.34 3.88 5.85
C ARG A 170 -4.83 5.12 6.57
N GLU A 171 -5.36 6.30 6.23
CA GLU A 171 -5.04 7.56 6.88
C GLU A 171 -5.75 7.71 8.22
N THR A 172 -6.96 7.17 8.41
CA THR A 172 -7.67 7.28 9.68
C THR A 172 -6.98 6.50 10.82
N GLN A 173 -6.33 5.36 10.54
CA GLN A 173 -5.56 4.55 11.52
C GLN A 173 -6.30 4.21 12.83
N LYS A 174 -7.64 4.05 12.80
CA LYS A 174 -8.47 3.94 14.02
C LYS A 174 -8.33 5.11 15.01
N ARG A 175 -7.90 6.31 14.57
CA ARG A 175 -7.77 7.51 15.42
C ARG A 175 -9.03 7.84 16.23
N ARG A 176 -10.21 7.45 15.74
CA ARG A 176 -11.49 7.65 16.44
C ARG A 176 -11.51 7.11 17.89
N ALA A 177 -10.80 6.01 18.17
CA ALA A 177 -10.74 5.43 19.52
C ALA A 177 -9.72 6.12 20.46
N LEU A 178 -8.87 7.02 19.93
CA LEU A 178 -7.83 7.70 20.70
C LEU A 178 -8.25 9.09 21.21
N PHE A 179 -9.38 9.62 20.71
CA PHE A 179 -9.88 10.96 21.04
C PHE A 179 -10.76 11.01 22.31
N GLU A 180 -10.70 9.98 23.16
CA GLU A 180 -11.55 9.90 24.36
C GLU A 180 -11.06 10.83 25.50
N ASP A 181 -9.83 11.36 25.42
CA ASP A 181 -9.24 12.26 26.41
C ASP A 181 -9.10 13.70 25.88
N ALA A 182 -10.03 14.57 26.26
CA ALA A 182 -10.06 15.97 25.85
C ALA A 182 -8.86 16.79 26.37
N GLU A 183 -8.28 16.45 27.53
CA GLU A 183 -7.10 17.16 28.06
C GLU A 183 -5.89 16.89 27.18
N ARG A 184 -5.65 15.60 26.91
CA ARG A 184 -4.54 15.16 26.06
C ARG A 184 -4.61 15.81 24.68
N GLU A 185 -5.79 15.85 24.07
CA GLU A 185 -5.97 16.44 22.74
C GLU A 185 -5.75 17.95 22.74
N ALA A 186 -6.19 18.66 23.80
CA ALA A 186 -5.88 20.08 23.94
C ALA A 186 -4.37 20.33 24.05
N ARG A 187 -3.64 19.47 24.78
CA ARG A 187 -2.19 19.57 24.96
C ARG A 187 -1.40 19.21 23.70
N LEU A 188 -1.89 18.27 22.89
CA LEU A 188 -1.24 17.82 21.65
C LEU A 188 -1.62 18.67 20.43
N LYS A 189 -2.53 19.65 20.59
CA LYS A 189 -3.00 20.50 19.49
C LYS A 189 -1.86 21.35 18.91
N GLY A 190 -1.39 20.95 17.74
CA GLY A 190 -0.43 21.71 16.93
C GLY A 190 -1.06 22.88 16.16
N ASN A 191 -0.23 23.64 15.46
CA ASN A 191 -0.67 24.67 14.51
C ASN A 191 -0.54 24.14 13.07
N SER A 192 -1.67 24.05 12.35
CA SER A 192 -1.71 23.53 10.98
C SER A 192 -1.35 24.56 9.90
N PHE A 193 -1.10 25.82 10.28
CA PHE A 193 -0.85 26.94 9.36
C PHE A 193 -1.94 27.11 8.28
N GLY A 194 -3.20 26.83 8.65
CA GLY A 194 -4.35 26.93 7.75
C GLY A 194 -4.63 25.66 6.92
N ALA A 195 -3.90 24.57 7.13
CA ALA A 195 -4.23 23.30 6.49
C ALA A 195 -5.57 22.75 6.98
N SER A 196 -6.39 22.29 6.03
CA SER A 196 -7.69 21.64 6.29
C SER A 196 -7.48 20.17 6.64
N LEU A 197 -7.18 19.89 7.90
CA LEU A 197 -7.01 18.52 8.40
C LEU A 197 -8.26 18.12 9.20
N PRO A 198 -9.11 17.21 8.71
CA PRO A 198 -10.25 16.72 9.47
C PRO A 198 -9.80 15.74 10.56
N GLU A 199 -10.63 15.55 11.57
CA GLU A 199 -10.39 14.55 12.64
C GLU A 199 -10.46 13.11 12.09
N VAL A 200 -11.36 12.88 11.13
CA VAL A 200 -11.55 11.60 10.44
C VAL A 200 -11.43 11.82 8.94
N ILE A 201 -10.59 11.02 8.30
CA ILE A 201 -10.39 11.05 6.85
C ILE A 201 -11.46 10.15 6.22
N THR A 202 -12.43 10.76 5.55
CA THR A 202 -13.51 10.02 4.86
C THR A 202 -13.18 9.83 3.38
N PRO A 203 -13.77 8.83 2.70
CA PRO A 203 -13.59 8.66 1.25
C PRO A 203 -14.02 9.91 0.47
N GLU A 204 -15.06 10.61 0.96
CA GLU A 204 -15.53 11.88 0.42
C GLU A 204 -14.49 12.99 0.53
N PHE A 205 -13.82 13.11 1.68
CA PHE A 205 -12.74 14.07 1.87
C PHE A 205 -11.56 13.80 0.91
N VAL A 206 -11.17 12.53 0.77
CA VAL A 206 -10.12 12.13 -0.18
C VAL A 206 -10.51 12.51 -1.61
N ARG A 207 -11.75 12.21 -2.02
CA ARG A 207 -12.27 12.58 -3.34
C ARG A 207 -12.21 14.10 -3.55
N ASP A 208 -12.66 14.87 -2.58
CA ASP A 208 -12.68 16.34 -2.66
C ASP A 208 -11.26 16.93 -2.82
N GLU A 209 -10.30 16.50 -2.00
CA GLU A 209 -8.91 16.95 -2.09
C GLU A 209 -8.26 16.56 -3.43
N VAL A 210 -8.57 15.38 -3.97
CA VAL A 210 -8.13 14.95 -5.31
C VAL A 210 -8.78 15.78 -6.42
N SER A 211 -10.08 16.08 -6.31
CA SER A 211 -10.82 16.86 -7.31
C SER A 211 -10.29 18.29 -7.46
N ARG A 212 -9.83 18.87 -6.35
CA ARG A 212 -9.23 20.21 -6.26
C ARG A 212 -7.72 20.21 -6.56
N GLY A 213 -7.11 19.04 -6.78
CA GLY A 213 -5.69 18.90 -7.08
C GLY A 213 -4.76 19.17 -5.90
N ARG A 214 -5.27 19.13 -4.67
CA ARG A 214 -4.47 19.29 -3.43
C ARG A 214 -3.85 17.97 -2.96
N ALA A 215 -4.43 16.86 -3.40
CA ALA A 215 -3.91 15.51 -3.18
C ALA A 215 -3.88 14.73 -4.49
N ILE A 216 -3.03 13.71 -4.56
CA ILE A 216 -2.95 12.77 -5.68
C ILE A 216 -2.96 11.34 -5.17
N ILE A 217 -3.46 10.44 -6.01
CA ILE A 217 -3.41 8.99 -5.80
C ILE A 217 -2.70 8.41 -7.03
N PRO A 218 -1.42 8.01 -6.92
CA PRO A 218 -0.66 7.47 -8.06
C PRO A 218 -1.07 6.02 -8.34
N ALA A 219 -2.18 5.84 -9.07
CA ALA A 219 -2.88 4.56 -9.12
C ALA A 219 -3.70 4.32 -10.39
#